data_AF-A0A3D4F9T2-F1
#
_entry.id   AF-A0A3D4F9T2-F1
#
_cell.length_a   1.000
_cell.length_b   1.000
_cell.length_c   1.000
_cell.angle_alpha   90.00
_cell.angle_beta   90.00
_cell.angle_gamma   90.00
#
_symmetry.space_group_name_H-M   'P 1'
#
loop_
_entity.id
_entity.type
_entity.pdbx_description
1 polymer ?
#
loop_
_entity_poly.entity_id
_entity_poly.type
_entity_poly.pdbx_seq_one_letter_code
_entity_poly.pdbx_strand_id
1 'polypeptide(L)'
;ETLTLFLTQEYHPYVYGVERSGRHGQSLGLHAAPVDVAPFLRHRLFESGTSMVMTSATLSVMGKRQEQADSSSSRATREEEGMAFFVAKVGAQGLRTMQQGSPFDFQKQTKCYVVSKM
;
A
#
# COMPACT_ATOMS: atom_id res chain seq x y z
N GLU A 1 20.84 -16.81 -16.55
CA GLU A 1 20.11 -15.51 -16.57
C GLU A 1 19.76 -15.02 -15.17
N THR A 2 19.02 -15.78 -14.34
CA THR A 2 18.62 -15.33 -12.98
C THR A 2 19.78 -15.05 -12.02
N LEU A 3 20.85 -15.85 -12.05
CA LEU A 3 22.02 -15.62 -11.21
C LEU A 3 22.78 -14.36 -11.64
N THR A 4 22.95 -14.15 -12.95
CA THR A 4 23.59 -12.95 -13.50
C THR A 4 22.85 -11.69 -13.06
N LEU A 5 21.52 -11.68 -13.21
CA LEU A 5 20.64 -10.59 -12.75
C LEU A 5 20.82 -10.27 -11.26
N PHE A 6 20.94 -11.30 -10.42
CA PHE A 6 21.19 -11.11 -8.98
C PHE A 6 22.59 -10.52 -8.72
N LEU A 7 23.60 -10.99 -9.43
CA LEU A 7 24.99 -10.54 -9.26
C LEU A 7 25.24 -9.14 -9.84
N THR A 8 24.59 -8.79 -10.95
CA THR A 8 24.72 -7.47 -11.59
C THR A 8 23.88 -6.41 -10.90
N GLN A 9 22.82 -6.81 -10.19
CA GLN A 9 21.87 -5.91 -9.52
C GLN A 9 21.35 -4.80 -10.44
N GLU A 10 21.16 -5.13 -11.71
CA GLU A 10 20.90 -4.15 -12.76
C GLU A 10 19.49 -3.54 -12.68
N TYR A 11 18.54 -4.23 -12.03
CA TYR A 11 17.19 -3.72 -11.86
C TYR A 11 17.11 -2.76 -10.68
N HIS A 12 16.67 -1.54 -10.95
CA HIS A 12 16.52 -0.50 -9.94
C HIS A 12 15.12 0.14 -10.01
N PRO A 13 14.43 0.36 -8.87
CA PRO A 13 14.84 0.05 -7.50
C PRO A 13 14.42 -1.35 -7.03
N TYR A 14 15.38 -2.22 -6.72
CA TYR A 14 15.17 -3.55 -6.12
C TYR A 14 15.98 -3.69 -4.83
N VAL A 15 15.48 -4.48 -3.88
CA VAL A 15 16.24 -4.97 -2.73
C VAL A 15 16.74 -6.37 -3.04
N TYR A 16 18.04 -6.58 -2.83
CA TYR A 16 18.70 -7.87 -3.00
C TYR A 16 19.09 -8.44 -1.63
N GLY A 17 18.74 -9.70 -1.39
CA GLY A 17 18.98 -10.39 -0.13
C GLY A 17 19.54 -11.79 -0.35
N VAL A 18 20.38 -12.23 0.59
CA VAL A 18 20.90 -13.59 0.64
C VAL A 18 20.48 -14.21 1.96
N GLU A 19 19.87 -15.39 1.90
CA GLU A 19 19.51 -16.18 3.07
C GLU A 19 20.34 -17.46 3.11
N ARG A 20 20.81 -17.85 4.29
CA ARG A 20 21.45 -19.15 4.51
C ARG A 20 20.52 -20.01 5.35
N SER A 21 20.14 -21.18 4.83
CA SER A 21 19.15 -22.06 5.45
C SER A 21 19.57 -23.54 5.36
N GLY A 22 18.76 -24.44 5.94
CA GLY A 22 19.00 -25.89 5.95
C GLY A 22 19.98 -26.37 7.02
N ARG A 23 20.17 -27.69 7.10
CA ARG A 23 21.02 -28.34 8.12
C ARG A 23 22.47 -27.89 7.95
N HIS A 24 23.07 -27.35 9.01
CA HIS A 24 24.40 -26.73 8.99
C HIS A 24 24.54 -25.55 7.99
N GLY A 25 23.43 -24.94 7.56
CA GLY A 25 23.41 -23.78 6.67
C GLY A 25 23.91 -24.06 5.25
N GLN A 26 23.82 -25.28 4.73
CA GLN A 26 24.38 -25.57 3.40
C GLN A 26 23.53 -25.06 2.23
N SER A 27 22.32 -24.58 2.48
CA SER A 27 21.46 -23.99 1.45
C SER A 27 21.62 -22.48 1.42
N LEU A 28 21.69 -21.90 0.23
CA LEU A 28 21.73 -20.46 0.01
C LEU A 28 20.56 -20.04 -0.88
N GLY A 29 19.73 -19.13 -0.38
CA GLY A 29 18.65 -18.48 -1.12
C GLY A 29 19.09 -17.10 -1.59
N LEU A 30 18.85 -16.81 -2.86
CA LEU A 30 19.10 -15.49 -3.46
C LEU A 30 17.74 -14.84 -3.77
N HIS A 31 17.51 -13.64 -3.25
CA HIS A 31 16.23 -12.94 -3.33
C HIS A 31 16.39 -11.57 -3.96
N ALA A 32 15.56 -11.26 -4.95
CA ALA A 32 15.45 -9.91 -5.52
C ALA A 32 13.98 -9.49 -5.49
N ALA A 33 13.68 -8.39 -4.81
CA ALA A 33 12.31 -7.89 -4.69
C ALA A 33 12.23 -6.42 -5.13
N PRO A 34 11.28 -6.05 -6.01
CA PRO A 34 11.08 -4.65 -6.39
C PRO A 34 10.66 -3.82 -5.17
N VAL A 35 11.23 -2.63 -5.03
CA VAL A 35 10.80 -1.65 -4.01
C VAL A 35 9.45 -1.05 -4.38
N ASP A 36 9.22 -0.85 -5.68
CA ASP A 36 7.97 -0.34 -6.22
C ASP A 36 7.30 -1.37 -7.14
N VAL A 37 6.12 -1.83 -6.70
CA VAL A 37 5.30 -2.78 -7.44
C VAL A 37 4.24 -2.11 -8.32
N ALA A 38 4.04 -0.80 -8.18
CA ALA A 38 2.98 -0.07 -8.84
C ALA A 38 2.99 -0.21 -10.38
N PRO A 39 4.14 -0.15 -11.09
CA PRO A 39 4.16 -0.33 -12.55
C PRO A 39 3.68 -1.72 -12.98
N PHE A 40 4.07 -2.76 -12.22
CA PHE A 40 3.71 -4.14 -12.52
C PHE A 40 2.21 -4.39 -12.33
N LEU A 41 1.65 -3.85 -11.24
CA LEU A 41 0.24 -3.94 -10.93
C LEU A 41 -0.60 -3.14 -11.92
N ARG A 42 -0.18 -1.93 -12.28
CA ARG A 42 -0.88 -1.09 -13.24
C ARG A 42 -1.09 -1.79 -14.58
N HIS A 43 -0.02 -2.31 -15.15
CA HIS A 43 -0.08 -2.99 -16.43
C HIS A 43 -1.03 -4.20 -16.39
N ARG A 44 -1.01 -4.98 -15.30
CA ARG A 44 -1.79 -6.21 -15.17
C ARG A 44 -3.24 -5.99 -14.76
N LEU A 45 -3.52 -4.93 -14.01
CA LEU A 45 -4.79 -4.75 -13.34
C LEU A 45 -5.60 -3.58 -13.90
N PHE A 46 -4.95 -2.44 -14.21
CA PHE A 46 -5.63 -1.22 -14.65
C PHE A 46 -5.58 -1.01 -16.17
N GLU A 47 -4.61 -1.62 -16.86
CA GLU A 47 -4.43 -1.52 -18.32
C GLU A 47 -4.84 -2.80 -19.06
N SER A 48 -5.36 -3.81 -18.35
CA SER A 48 -5.76 -5.10 -18.92
C SER A 48 -7.10 -5.10 -19.67
N GLY A 49 -7.76 -3.94 -19.79
CA GLY A 49 -9.06 -3.80 -20.45
C GLY A 49 -10.24 -4.40 -19.67
N THR A 50 -10.01 -4.86 -18.44
CA THR A 50 -11.05 -5.43 -17.56
C THR A 50 -11.49 -4.41 -16.51
N SER A 51 -12.79 -4.33 -16.24
CA SER A 51 -13.29 -3.50 -15.13
C SER A 51 -12.82 -4.05 -13.79
N MET A 52 -12.29 -3.17 -12.93
CA MET A 52 -11.79 -3.56 -11.61
C MET A 52 -12.30 -2.64 -10.51
N VAL A 53 -12.73 -3.24 -9.39
CA VAL A 53 -13.11 -2.54 -8.16
C VAL A 53 -12.21 -3.02 -7.03
N MET A 54 -11.44 -2.10 -6.44
CA MET A 54 -10.67 -2.35 -5.23
C MET A 54 -11.40 -1.74 -4.05
N THR A 55 -11.80 -2.57 -3.09
CA THR A 55 -12.53 -2.13 -1.90
C THR A 55 -12.00 -2.82 -0.66
N SER A 56 -11.82 -2.05 0.41
CA SER A 56 -11.52 -2.53 1.75
C SER A 56 -11.81 -1.42 2.76
N ALA A 57 -12.10 -1.81 4.00
CA ALA A 57 -12.32 -0.89 5.10
C ALA A 57 -11.04 -0.12 5.52
N THR A 58 -9.86 -0.51 5.03
CA THR A 58 -8.56 -0.04 5.52
C THR A 58 -7.63 0.51 4.43
N LEU A 59 -8.14 0.90 3.25
CA LEU A 59 -7.29 1.41 2.16
C LEU A 59 -6.73 2.81 2.42
N SER A 60 -7.52 3.66 3.08
CA SER A 60 -7.11 5.05 3.36
C SER A 60 -6.14 5.10 4.52
N VAL A 61 -5.10 5.93 4.40
CA VAL A 61 -4.15 6.19 5.49
C VAL A 61 -4.54 7.42 6.32
N MET A 62 -5.52 8.20 5.86
CA MET A 62 -6.09 9.30 6.63
C MET A 62 -7.60 9.09 6.83
N GLY A 63 -8.06 9.34 8.05
CA GLY A 63 -9.49 9.40 8.33
C GLY A 63 -10.13 10.64 7.71
N LYS A 64 -11.43 10.58 7.42
CA LYS A 64 -12.21 11.80 7.15
C LYS A 64 -12.16 12.68 8.39
N ARG A 65 -11.39 13.77 8.38
CA ARG A 65 -11.42 14.78 9.44
C ARG A 65 -12.87 15.28 9.56
N GLN A 66 -13.47 15.13 10.74
CA GLN A 66 -14.74 15.79 11.08
C GLN A 66 -14.52 17.30 10.98
N GLU A 67 -15.00 17.89 9.89
CA GLU A 67 -15.51 19.27 9.66
C GLU A 67 -14.92 20.48 10.42
N GLN A 68 -13.78 20.35 11.07
CA GLN A 68 -12.99 21.46 11.63
C GLN A 68 -11.69 21.54 10.84
N ALA A 69 -11.81 21.94 9.59
CA ALA A 69 -10.67 22.36 8.79
C ALA A 69 -11.18 23.38 7.78
N ASP A 70 -10.66 24.60 7.90
CA ASP A 70 -10.64 25.70 6.95
C ASP A 70 -11.46 25.48 5.66
N SER A 71 -12.38 26.41 5.43
CA SER A 71 -13.30 26.49 4.28
C SER A 71 -12.63 26.56 2.90
N SER A 72 -11.30 26.40 2.82
CA SER A 72 -10.50 26.54 1.60
C SER A 72 -10.30 25.24 0.82
N SER A 73 -10.44 24.06 1.44
CA SER A 73 -10.23 22.78 0.74
C SER A 73 -11.55 22.05 0.46
N SER A 74 -11.77 21.67 -0.79
CA SER A 74 -12.99 20.96 -1.22
C SER A 74 -13.05 19.53 -0.65
N ARG A 75 -14.26 18.94 -0.63
CA ARG A 75 -14.46 17.54 -0.21
C ARG A 75 -13.77 16.53 -1.14
N ALA A 76 -13.67 16.84 -2.43
CA ALA A 76 -12.99 15.98 -3.41
C ALA A 76 -11.48 15.91 -3.15
N THR A 77 -10.83 17.04 -2.87
CA THR A 77 -9.38 17.07 -2.60
C THR A 77 -9.00 16.28 -1.35
N ARG A 78 -9.83 16.30 -0.29
CA ARG A 78 -9.59 15.50 0.92
C ARG A 78 -9.72 13.99 0.72
N GLU A 79 -10.67 13.56 -0.12
CA GLU A 79 -10.85 12.13 -0.45
C GLU A 79 -9.71 11.62 -1.33
N GLU A 80 -9.21 12.45 -2.25
CA GLU A 80 -8.00 12.17 -3.02
C GLU A 80 -6.76 12.07 -2.11
N GLU A 81 -6.59 13.00 -1.16
CA GLU A 81 -5.47 12.99 -0.20
C GLU A 81 -5.46 11.73 0.69
N GLY A 82 -6.60 11.30 1.21
CA GLY A 82 -6.68 10.10 2.07
C GLY A 82 -6.32 8.80 1.35
N MET A 83 -6.69 8.71 0.07
CA MET A 83 -6.44 7.54 -0.78
C MET A 83 -5.10 7.60 -1.53
N ALA A 84 -4.40 8.74 -1.52
CA ALA A 84 -3.19 8.99 -2.30
C ALA A 84 -2.11 7.92 -2.08
N PHE A 85 -1.91 7.48 -0.83
CA PHE A 85 -0.93 6.44 -0.51
C PHE A 85 -1.25 5.12 -1.22
N PHE A 86 -2.50 4.64 -1.09
CA PHE A 86 -2.91 3.39 -1.71
C PHE A 86 -2.84 3.48 -3.25
N VAL A 87 -3.37 4.57 -3.81
CA VAL A 87 -3.34 4.84 -5.25
C VAL A 87 -1.93 4.79 -5.81
N ALA A 88 -0.98 5.44 -5.13
CA ALA A 88 0.42 5.42 -5.53
C ALA A 88 1.02 4.01 -5.47
N LYS A 89 0.73 3.23 -4.42
CA LYS A 89 1.29 1.88 -4.22
C LYS A 89 0.80 0.84 -5.21
N VAL A 90 -0.43 0.98 -5.72
CA VAL A 90 -0.97 0.01 -6.69
C VAL A 90 -0.87 0.47 -8.14
N GLY A 91 -0.54 1.75 -8.39
CA GLY A 91 -0.45 2.29 -9.74
C GLY A 91 -1.79 2.75 -10.34
N ALA A 92 -2.74 3.15 -9.46
CA ALA A 92 -4.10 3.57 -9.83
C ALA A 92 -4.23 5.08 -10.12
N GLN A 93 -3.14 5.77 -10.49
CA GLN A 93 -3.15 7.22 -10.67
C GLN A 93 -4.17 7.63 -11.73
N GLY A 94 -4.96 8.66 -11.42
CA GLY A 94 -6.02 9.19 -12.27
C GLY A 94 -7.32 8.38 -12.24
N LEU A 95 -7.40 7.28 -11.46
CA LEU A 95 -8.63 6.51 -11.31
C LEU A 95 -9.50 7.07 -10.18
N ARG A 96 -10.81 6.86 -10.30
CA ARG A 96 -11.80 7.31 -9.31
C ARG A 96 -11.56 6.63 -7.96
N THR A 97 -11.54 7.43 -6.90
CA THR A 97 -11.49 6.97 -5.52
C THR A 97 -12.77 7.30 -4.77
N MET A 98 -13.02 6.58 -3.67
CA MET A 98 -14.11 6.86 -2.76
C MET A 98 -13.72 6.37 -1.37
N GLN A 99 -13.93 7.23 -0.36
CA GLN A 99 -13.79 6.85 1.05
C GLN A 99 -15.15 6.95 1.74
N GLN A 100 -15.63 5.84 2.31
CA GLN A 100 -16.84 5.82 3.12
C GLN A 100 -16.50 5.82 4.61
N GLY A 101 -17.28 6.55 5.40
CA GLY A 101 -17.14 6.54 6.86
C GLY A 101 -17.77 5.30 7.48
N SER A 102 -17.43 5.03 8.74
CA SER A 102 -18.07 3.96 9.51
C SER A 102 -19.51 4.35 9.89
N PRO A 103 -20.47 3.40 9.87
CA PRO A 103 -21.81 3.63 10.40
C PRO A 103 -21.89 3.51 11.94
N PHE A 104 -20.82 3.07 12.60
CA PHE A 104 -20.80 2.79 14.04
C PHE A 104 -20.50 4.01 14.90
N ASP A 105 -21.08 4.03 16.10
CA ASP A 105 -20.82 5.05 17.13
C ASP A 105 -19.64 4.57 18.00
N PHE A 106 -18.43 4.89 17.55
CA PHE A 106 -17.21 4.48 18.25
C PHE A 106 -17.14 5.00 19.69
N GLN A 107 -17.74 6.16 19.99
CA GLN A 107 -17.74 6.74 21.33
C GLN A 107 -18.49 5.83 22.33
N LYS A 108 -19.57 5.17 21.89
CA LYS A 108 -20.35 4.25 22.72
C LYS A 108 -19.92 2.80 22.60
N GLN A 109 -19.35 2.41 21.45
CA GLN A 109 -19.15 1.00 21.08
C GLN A 109 -17.70 0.55 21.13
N THR A 110 -16.74 1.44 21.40
CA THR A 110 -15.31 1.10 21.41
C THR A 110 -14.63 1.52 22.71
N LYS A 111 -13.77 0.65 23.23
CA LYS A 111 -12.84 0.95 24.32
C LYS A 111 -11.41 0.84 23.79
N CYS A 112 -10.62 1.90 23.93
CA CYS A 112 -9.20 1.88 23.60
C CYS A 112 -8.38 1.67 24.88
N TYR A 113 -7.53 0.66 24.89
CA TYR A 113 -6.62 0.41 26.01
C TYR A 113 -5.21 0.79 25.58
N VAL A 114 -4.62 1.78 26.26
CA VAL A 114 -3.23 2.18 26.07
C VAL A 114 -2.47 1.82 27.34
N VAL A 115 -1.57 0.85 27.25
CA VAL A 115 -0.78 0.37 28.39
C VAL A 115 0.47 1.24 28.51
N SER A 116 0.70 1.83 29.68
CA SER A 116 1.83 2.73 29.94
C SER A 116 3.14 2.02 30.28
N LYS A 117 3.08 0.73 30.62
CA LYS A 117 4.24 -0.09 30.99
C LYS A 117 3.94 -1.57 30.73
N MET A 118 4.82 -2.25 29.98
CA MET A 118 4.84 -3.72 29.88
C MET A 118 5.43 -4.33 31.14
#